data_AF-A0A969B486-F1
#
_entry.id   AF-A0A969B486-F1
#
_cell.length_a   1.000
_cell.length_b   1.000
_cell.length_c   1.000
_cell.angle_alpha   90.00
_cell.angle_beta   90.00
_cell.angle_gamma   90.00
#
_symmetry.space_group_name_H-M   'P 1'
#
loop_
_entity.id
_entity.type
_entity.pdbx_description
1 polymer ?
#
loop_
_entity_poly.entity_id
_entity_poly.type
_entity_poly.pdbx_seq_one_letter_code
_entity_poly.pdbx_strand_id
1 'polypeptide(L)' 'MDRSKVVAVVTGVISLGLAIAYLLLVQFLDSRGPMVPAPMDLGLLPGFLVF' A
#
# COMPACT_ATOMS: atom_id res chain seq x y z
N MET A 1 1.28 39.87 -0.94
CA MET A 1 1.08 38.64 -1.72
C MET A 1 -0.35 38.63 -2.22
N ASP A 2 -0.58 38.48 -3.52
CA ASP A 2 -1.94 38.39 -4.06
C ASP A 2 -2.64 37.16 -3.46
N ARG A 3 -3.93 37.29 -3.11
CA ARG A 3 -4.71 36.20 -2.50
C ARG A 3 -4.65 34.91 -3.33
N SER A 4 -4.62 35.05 -4.65
CA SER A 4 -4.47 33.94 -5.60
C SER A 4 -3.14 33.18 -5.44
N LYS A 5 -2.02 33.88 -5.23
CA LYS A 5 -0.71 33.23 -5.03
C LYS A 5 -0.63 32.48 -3.71
N VAL A 6 -1.22 33.04 -2.65
CA VAL A 6 -1.28 32.37 -1.34
C VAL A 6 -2.07 31.07 -1.45
N VAL A 7 -3.25 31.12 -2.08
CA VAL A 7 -4.07 29.93 -2.30
C VAL A 7 -3.29 28.89 -3.10
N ALA A 8 -2.67 29.26 -4.22
CA ALA A 8 -1.91 28.33 -5.06
C ALA A 8 -0.80 27.60 -4.30
N VAL A 9 -0.06 28.31 -3.45
CA VAL A 9 0.99 27.71 -2.62
C VAL A 9 0.40 26.77 -1.58
N VAL A 10 -0.68 27.18 -0.91
CA VAL A 10 -1.33 26.36 0.13
C VAL A 10 -1.88 25.06 -0.48
N THR A 11 -2.55 25.11 -1.63
CA THR A 11 -3.04 23.88 -2.28
C THR A 11 -1.89 22.97 -2.72
N GLY A 12 -0.80 23.55 -3.21
CA GLY A 12 0.41 22.79 -3.57
C GLY A 12 1.02 22.07 -2.36
N VAL A 13 1.14 22.75 -1.22
CA VAL A 13 1.66 22.17 0.03
C VAL A 13 0.73 21.07 0.55
N ILE A 14 -0.59 21.28 0.49
CA ILE A 14 -1.58 20.27 0.91
C ILE A 14 -1.48 19.03 0.02
N SER A 15 -1.40 19.20 -1.31
CA SER A 15 -1.25 18.08 -2.25
C SER A 15 0.04 17.30 -2.00
N LEU A 16 1.16 17.99 -1.77
CA LEU A 16 2.43 17.36 -1.45
C LEU A 16 2.37 16.59 -0.12
N GLY A 17 1.76 17.19 0.91
CA GLY A 17 1.54 16.53 2.20
C GLY A 17 0.69 15.27 2.08
N LEU A 18 -0.39 15.31 1.29
CA LEU A 18 -1.23 14.15 0.99
C LEU A 18 -0.47 13.04 0.27
N ALA A 19 0.37 13.40 -0.72
CA ALA A 19 1.19 12.43 -1.44
C ALA A 19 2.17 11.71 -0.50
N ILE A 20 2.89 12.46 0.34
CA ILE A 20 3.81 11.89 1.31
C ILE A 20 3.07 11.01 2.32
N ALA A 21 1.94 11.49 2.86
CA ALA A 21 1.13 10.73 3.80
C ALA A 21 0.62 9.41 3.20
N TYR A 22 0.20 9.41 1.94
CA TYR A 22 -0.21 8.21 1.22
C TYR A 22 0.95 7.20 1.09
N LEU A 23 2.14 7.64 0.70
CA LEU A 23 3.30 6.76 0.59
C LEU A 23 3.67 6.14 1.94
N LEU A 24 3.68 6.94 3.00
CA LEU A 24 3.94 6.44 4.36
C LEU A 24 2.87 5.44 4.82
N LEU A 25 1.60 5.71 4.52
CA LEU A 25 0.49 4.80 4.82
C LEU A 25 0.69 3.46 4.11
N VAL A 26 0.97 3.48 2.80
CA VAL A 26 1.21 2.24 2.03
C VAL A 26 2.41 1.50 2.58
N GLN A 27 3.50 2.20 2.91
CA GLN A 27 4.69 1.58 3.50
C GLN A 27 4.39 0.90 4.84
N PHE A 28 3.56 1.52 5.68
CA PHE A 28 3.11 0.95 6.95
C PHE A 28 2.18 -0.25 6.74
N LEU A 29 1.31 -0.21 5.72
CA LEU A 29 0.44 -1.35 5.40
C LEU A 29 1.21 -2.52 4.80
N ASP A 30 2.28 -2.25 4.05
CA ASP A 30 3.16 -3.26 3.47
C ASP A 30 4.07 -3.92 4.53
N SER A 31 4.27 -3.28 5.69
CA SER A 31 5.03 -3.87 6.80
C SER A 31 4.33 -5.07 7.47
N ARG A 32 3.22 -5.57 6.91
CA ARG A 32 2.48 -6.78 7.37
C ARG A 32 3.28 -8.09 7.24
N GLY A 33 4.49 -8.03 6.74
CA GLY A 33 5.40 -9.16 6.60
C GLY A 33 5.43 -9.69 5.17
N PRO A 34 6.45 -10.48 4.83
CA PRO A 34 6.61 -11.02 3.49
C PRO A 34 5.37 -11.82 3.10
N MET A 35 4.90 -11.63 1.87
CA MET A 35 3.90 -12.51 1.26
C MET A 35 4.53 -13.91 1.19
N VAL A 36 4.18 -14.75 2.16
CA VAL A 36 4.57 -16.16 2.13
C VAL A 36 3.78 -16.79 0.99
N PRO A 37 4.44 -17.54 0.08
CA PRO A 37 3.72 -18.25 -0.96
C PRO A 37 2.63 -19.11 -0.31
N ALA A 38 1.46 -19.16 -0.95
CA ALA A 38 0.41 -20.06 -0.52
C ALA A 38 1.02 -21.46 -0.35
N PRO A 39 0.69 -22.19 0.73
CA PRO A 39 1.21 -23.53 0.95
C PRO A 39 1.06 -24.35 -0.33
N MET A 40 2.18 -24.84 -0.87
CA MET A 40 2.17 -25.67 -2.07
C MET A 40 1.73 -27.10 -1.75
N ASP A 41 1.66 -27.44 -0.46
CA ASP A 41 0.92 -28.60 0.00
C ASP A 41 -0.58 -28.27 -0.03
N LEU A 42 -1.27 -28.90 -0.98
CA LEU A 42 -2.72 -29.08 -0.97
C LEU A 42 -3.10 -29.98 0.22
N GLY A 43 -2.87 -29.50 1.44
CA GLY A 43 -2.91 -30.25 2.70
C GLY A 43 -4.31 -30.63 3.19
N LEU A 44 -5.25 -30.94 2.28
CA LEU A 44 -6.57 -31.47 2.66
C LEU A 44 -7.21 -32.43 1.64
N LEU A 45 -6.48 -32.97 0.66
CA LEU A 45 -6.99 -34.08 -0.15
C LEU A 45 -6.31 -35.41 0.24
N PRO A 46 -6.97 -36.30 1.02
CA PRO A 46 -6.59 -37.70 1.07
C PRO A 46 -7.04 -38.33 -0.26
N GLY A 47 -6.29 -38.13 -1.33
CA GLY A 47 -6.76 -38.54 -2.66
C GLY A 47 -5.72 -38.65 -3.77
N PHE A 48 -4.44 -38.40 -3.51
CA PHE A 48 -3.38 -38.59 -4.50
C PHE A 48 -2.65 -39.93 -4.32
N LEU A 49 -3.43 -41.01 -4.23
CA LEU A 49 -3.01 -42.35 -4.65
C LEU A 49 -3.61 -42.67 -6.02
N VAL A 50 -3.39 -41.79 -7.00
CA VAL A 50 -3.76 -42.06 -8.40
C VAL A 50 -2.72 -41.39 -9.31
N PHE A 51 -1.66 -42.17 -9.59
CA PHE A 51 -0.60 -42.04 -10.60
C PHE A 51 0.44 -40.90 -10.47
#